data_AF-A0A5B9Y3S3-F1
#
_entry.id   AF-A0A5B9Y3S3-F1
#
_cell.length_a   1.000
_cell.length_b   1.000
_cell.length_c   1.000
_cell.angle_alpha   90.00
_cell.angle_beta   90.00
_cell.angle_gamma   90.00
#
_symmetry.space_group_name_H-M   'P 1'
#
loop_
_entity.id
_entity.type
_entity.pdbx_description
1 polymer ?
#
loop_
_entity_poly.entity_id
_entity_poly.type
_entity_poly.pdbx_seq_one_letter_code
_entity_poly.pdbx_strand_id
1 'polypeptide(L)'
;MLKKHIFYIIGLLFVFILFSFHSISIFFTKGISFIQISSLIVGVFFLLLSYFMPLYFIESIQENMYLDKNSKVYHKLNRTRYFSPFIFIYWHIQLKKI
;
A
#
# COMPACT_ATOMS: atom_id res chain seq x y z
N MET A 1 -5.47 -10.05 -12.54
CA MET A 1 -4.44 -8.98 -12.52
C MET A 1 -4.96 -7.56 -12.73
N LEU A 2 -5.48 -7.17 -13.90
CA LEU A 2 -5.76 -5.74 -14.20
C LEU A 2 -6.68 -5.04 -13.18
N LYS A 3 -7.77 -5.69 -12.77
CA LYS A 3 -8.70 -5.17 -11.74
C LYS A 3 -8.02 -4.89 -10.39
N LYS A 4 -7.07 -5.76 -10.01
CA LYS A 4 -6.30 -5.63 -8.77
C LYS A 4 -5.38 -4.40 -8.86
N HIS A 5 -4.66 -4.22 -9.97
CA HIS A 5 -3.78 -3.04 -10.18
C HIS A 5 -4.57 -1.73 -10.14
N ILE A 6 -5.74 -1.69 -10.78
CA ILE A 6 -6.62 -0.52 -10.78
C ILE A 6 -7.06 -0.17 -9.35
N PHE A 7 -7.49 -1.16 -8.56
CA PHE A 7 -7.86 -0.95 -7.15
C PHE A 7 -6.71 -0.34 -6.33
N TYR A 8 -5.49 -0.83 -6.52
CA TYR A 8 -4.31 -0.30 -5.83
C TYR A 8 -3.99 1.15 -6.24
N ILE A 9 -4.00 1.46 -7.54
CA ILE A 9 -3.76 2.81 -8.06
C ILE A 9 -4.81 3.78 -7.52
N ILE A 10 -6.08 3.38 -7.52
CA ILE A 10 -7.18 4.17 -6.95
C ILE A 10 -6.96 4.39 -5.44
N GLY A 11 -6.58 3.35 -4.70
CA GLY A 11 -6.30 3.46 -3.26
C GLY A 11 -5.14 4.42 -2.95
N LEU A 12 -4.05 4.35 -3.72
CA LEU A 12 -2.92 5.28 -3.61
C LEU A 12 -3.32 6.72 -3.93
N LEU A 13 -4.04 6.94 -5.03
CA LEU A 13 -4.56 8.25 -5.41
C LEU A 13 -5.47 8.82 -4.33
N PHE A 14 -6.34 7.99 -3.74
CA PHE A 14 -7.23 8.40 -2.67
C PHE A 14 -6.46 8.84 -1.41
N VAL A 15 -5.43 8.07 -0.99
CA VAL A 15 -4.55 8.46 0.13
C VAL A 15 -3.79 9.74 -0.17
N PHE A 16 -3.29 9.92 -1.40
CA PHE A 16 -2.60 11.13 -1.83
C PHE A 16 -3.51 12.38 -1.79
N ILE A 17 -4.75 12.24 -2.26
CA ILE A 17 -5.76 13.30 -2.20
C ILE A 17 -6.07 13.65 -0.74
N LEU A 18 -6.33 12.65 0.10
CA LEU A 18 -6.57 12.84 1.54
C LEU A 18 -5.41 13.58 2.23
N PHE A 19 -4.17 13.17 1.94
CA PHE A 19 -2.97 13.81 2.49
C PHE A 19 -2.81 15.27 2.00
N SER A 20 -3.13 15.53 0.74
CA SER A 20 -3.10 16.88 0.15
C SER A 20 -4.14 17.80 0.79
N PHE A 21 -5.38 17.32 0.96
CA PHE A 21 -6.43 18.05 1.68
C PHE A 21 -6.04 18.31 3.13
N HIS A 22 -5.45 17.32 3.81
CA HIS A 22 -4.97 17.49 5.18
C HIS A 22 -3.85 18.56 5.26
N SER A 23 -2.87 18.51 4.37
CA SER A 23 -1.79 19.49 4.32
C SER A 23 -2.34 20.91 4.11
N ILE A 24 -3.26 21.09 3.16
CA ILE A 24 -3.95 22.37 2.93
C ILE A 24 -4.70 22.80 4.20
N SER A 25 -5.43 21.88 4.85
CA SER A 25 -6.20 22.21 6.05
C SER A 25 -5.35 22.76 7.20
N ILE A 26 -4.10 22.30 7.35
CA ILE A 26 -3.17 22.79 8.37
C ILE A 26 -2.82 24.27 8.12
N PHE A 27 -2.68 24.69 6.86
CA PHE A 27 -2.31 26.07 6.52
C PHE A 27 -3.49 27.05 6.59
N PHE A 28 -4.71 26.60 6.30
CA PHE A 28 -5.88 27.49 6.20
C PHE A 28 -6.84 27.44 7.40
N THR A 29 -6.72 26.44 8.29
CA THR A 29 -7.66 26.24 9.40
C THR A 29 -6.99 26.54 10.74
N LYS A 30 -7.58 27.42 11.55
CA LYS A 30 -7.15 27.66 12.95
C LYS A 30 -7.77 26.69 13.96
N GLY A 31 -8.64 25.79 13.50
CA GLY A 31 -9.38 24.83 14.33
C GLY A 31 -8.56 23.59 14.65
N ILE A 32 -8.05 23.49 15.88
CA ILE A 32 -7.24 22.36 16.37
C ILE A 32 -8.01 21.03 16.26
N SER A 33 -9.32 21.02 16.53
CA SER A 33 -10.16 19.82 16.45
C SER A 33 -10.30 19.27 15.02
N PHE A 34 -10.41 20.14 14.01
CA PHE A 34 -10.49 19.72 12.60
C PHE A 34 -9.17 19.11 12.11
N ILE A 35 -8.04 19.71 12.51
CA ILE A 35 -6.70 19.17 12.20
C ILE A 35 -6.53 17.80 12.83
N GLN A 36 -6.91 17.61 14.10
CA GLN A 36 -6.82 16.31 14.77
C GLN A 36 -7.68 15.22 14.10
N ILE A 37 -8.94 15.53 13.76
CA ILE A 37 -9.84 14.58 13.09
C ILE A 37 -9.29 14.22 11.71
N SER A 38 -8.82 15.19 10.93
CA SER A 38 -8.25 14.93 9.61
C SER A 38 -6.94 14.14 9.69
N SER A 39 -6.05 14.44 10.65
CA SER A 39 -4.86 13.62 10.92
C SER A 39 -5.21 12.17 11.27
N LEU A 40 -6.25 11.97 12.09
CA LEU A 40 -6.72 10.63 12.46
C LEU A 40 -7.19 9.86 11.22
N ILE A 41 -8.01 10.48 10.37
CA ILE A 41 -8.50 9.88 9.12
C ILE A 41 -7.32 9.51 8.21
N VAL A 42 -6.39 10.44 7.96
CA VAL A 42 -5.20 10.17 7.12
C VAL A 42 -4.37 9.04 7.71
N GLY A 43 -4.16 9.03 9.03
CA GLY A 43 -3.43 7.97 9.72
C GLY A 43 -4.07 6.60 9.56
N VAL A 44 -5.39 6.49 9.72
CA VAL A 44 -6.14 5.24 9.51
C VAL A 44 -5.99 4.76 8.07
N PHE A 45 -6.18 5.63 7.09
CA PHE A 45 -6.02 5.26 5.68
C PHE A 45 -4.58 4.86 5.33
N PHE A 46 -3.59 5.52 5.91
CA PHE A 46 -2.18 5.16 5.73
C PHE A 46 -1.86 3.79 6.33
N LEU A 47 -2.40 3.47 7.50
CA LEU A 47 -2.26 2.15 8.12
C LEU A 47 -2.92 1.06 7.28
N LEU A 48 -4.14 1.31 6.79
CA LEU A 48 -4.84 0.38 5.90
C LEU A 48 -4.05 0.14 4.61
N LEU A 49 -3.59 1.21 3.96
CA LEU A 49 -2.78 1.10 2.74
C LEU A 49 -1.49 0.31 3.01
N SER A 50 -0.76 0.65 4.08
CA SER A 50 0.47 -0.03 4.47
C SER A 50 0.24 -1.51 4.81
N TYR A 51 -0.95 -1.87 5.29
CA TYR A 51 -1.32 -3.24 5.58
C TYR A 51 -1.68 -4.05 4.31
N PHE A 52 -2.51 -3.48 3.43
CA PHE A 52 -3.02 -4.16 2.23
C PHE A 52 -2.02 -4.21 1.08
N MET A 53 -1.14 -3.21 0.98
CA MET A 53 -0.18 -3.10 -0.12
C MET A 53 0.82 -4.27 -0.19
N PRO A 54 1.45 -4.74 0.90
CA PRO A 54 2.33 -5.90 0.83
C PRO A 54 1.61 -7.20 0.45
N LEU A 55 0.36 -7.37 0.92
CA LEU A 55 -0.46 -8.53 0.58
C LEU A 55 -0.75 -8.57 -0.93
N TYR A 56 -1.08 -7.42 -1.50
CA TYR A 56 -1.24 -7.25 -2.94
C TYR A 56 -0.02 -7.73 -3.74
N PHE A 57 1.18 -7.28 -3.33
CA PHE A 57 2.41 -7.66 -4.04
C PHE A 57 2.69 -9.15 -3.95
N ILE A 58 2.46 -9.77 -2.79
CA ILE A 58 2.63 -11.22 -2.63
C ILE A 58 1.67 -11.98 -3.54
N GLU A 59 0.39 -11.59 -3.59
CA GLU A 59 -0.57 -12.21 -4.51
C GLU A 59 -0.14 -12.06 -5.96
N SER A 60 0.32 -10.86 -6.34
CA SER A 60 0.80 -10.62 -7.71
C SER A 60 2.02 -11.47 -8.05
N ILE A 61 2.97 -11.61 -7.13
CA ILE A 61 4.15 -12.47 -7.29
C ILE A 61 3.73 -13.93 -7.41
N GLN A 62 2.78 -14.37 -6.57
CA GLN A 62 2.24 -15.72 -6.60
C GLN A 62 1.61 -16.06 -7.96
N GLU A 63 0.78 -15.14 -8.49
CA GLU A 63 0.13 -15.31 -9.79
C GLU A 63 1.14 -15.30 -10.95
N ASN A 64 2.16 -14.43 -10.93
CA ASN A 64 3.15 -14.32 -12.02
C ASN A 64 4.17 -15.46 -12.05
N MET A 65 4.57 -15.99 -10.88
CA MET A 65 5.61 -17.03 -10.78
C MET A 65 5.05 -18.43 -10.53
N TYR A 66 3.74 -18.64 -10.60
CA TYR A 66 3.07 -19.91 -10.24
C TYR A 66 3.53 -20.45 -8.88
N LEU A 67 3.69 -19.54 -7.91
CA LEU A 67 4.36 -19.84 -6.65
C LEU A 67 3.41 -20.58 -5.70
N ASP A 68 3.78 -21.78 -5.27
CA ASP A 68 2.97 -22.56 -4.32
C ASP A 68 2.93 -21.87 -2.94
N LYS A 69 1.73 -21.77 -2.37
CA LYS A 69 1.50 -21.22 -1.02
C LYS A 69 2.17 -22.04 0.08
N ASN A 70 2.42 -23.32 -0.16
CA ASN A 70 3.14 -24.19 0.78
C ASN A 70 4.67 -24.13 0.61
N SER A 71 5.16 -23.38 -0.38
CA SER A 71 6.60 -23.27 -0.62
C SER A 71 7.29 -22.46 0.47
N LYS A 72 8.55 -22.82 0.78
CA LYS A 72 9.40 -22.05 1.70
C LYS A 72 9.56 -20.59 1.25
N VAL A 73 9.57 -20.35 -0.06
CA VAL A 73 9.70 -19.01 -0.66
C VAL A 73 8.46 -18.16 -0.36
N TYR A 74 7.25 -18.70 -0.56
CA TYR A 74 6.00 -18.01 -0.22
C TYR A 74 5.93 -17.68 1.28
N HIS A 75 6.25 -18.64 2.15
CA HIS A 75 6.24 -18.39 3.60
C HIS A 75 7.23 -17.30 4.01
N LYS A 76 8.42 -17.27 3.39
CA LYS A 76 9.42 -16.23 3.65
C LYS A 76 8.94 -14.86 3.19
N LEU A 77 8.41 -14.75 1.96
CA LEU A 77 7.79 -13.53 1.43
C LEU A 77 6.66 -13.05 2.34
N ASN A 78 5.77 -13.94 2.75
CA ASN A 78 4.64 -13.61 3.60
C ASN A 78 5.07 -13.09 4.98
N ARG A 79 6.17 -13.62 5.54
CA ARG A 79 6.71 -13.18 6.84
C ARG A 79 7.44 -11.84 6.76
N THR A 80 8.11 -11.54 5.66
CA THR A 80 8.91 -10.31 5.51
C THR A 80 8.14 -9.14 4.89
N ARG A 81 6.85 -9.34 4.58
CA ARG A 81 6.00 -8.38 3.83
C ARG A 81 5.98 -6.95 4.38
N TYR A 82 6.07 -6.78 5.70
CA TYR A 82 6.05 -5.45 6.35
C TYR A 82 7.43 -4.86 6.62
N PHE A 83 8.50 -5.66 6.54
CA PHE A 83 9.86 -5.19 6.85
C PHE A 83 10.45 -4.33 5.73
N SER A 84 9.98 -4.50 4.50
CA SER A 84 10.60 -3.84 3.34
C SER A 84 9.65 -3.76 2.14
N PRO A 85 8.56 -2.97 2.21
CA PRO A 85 7.63 -2.79 1.10
C PRO A 85 8.32 -2.36 -0.21
N PHE A 86 9.41 -1.58 -0.13
CA PHE A 86 10.23 -1.19 -1.29
C PHE A 86 10.95 -2.36 -1.96
N ILE A 87 11.38 -3.36 -1.20
CA ILE A 87 12.02 -4.58 -1.75
C ILE A 87 10.98 -5.40 -2.53
N PHE A 88 9.73 -5.46 -2.06
CA PHE A 88 8.64 -6.14 -2.78
C PHE A 88 8.25 -5.41 -4.07
N ILE A 89 8.20 -4.07 -4.05
CA ILE A 89 7.99 -3.27 -5.26
C ILE A 89 9.12 -3.52 -6.26
N TYR A 90 10.38 -3.48 -5.81
CA TYR A 90 11.55 -3.71 -6.65
C TYR A 90 11.51 -5.10 -7.31
N TRP A 91 11.22 -6.15 -6.52
CA TRP A 91 11.06 -7.50 -7.04
C TRP A 91 9.90 -7.60 -8.04
N HIS A 92 8.76 -6.95 -7.76
CA HIS A 92 7.63 -6.95 -8.69
C HIS A 92 7.98 -6.30 -10.05
N ILE A 93 8.71 -5.19 -10.05
CA ILE A 93 9.16 -4.53 -11.30
C ILE A 93 10.12 -5.43 -12.07
N GLN A 94 11.05 -6.10 -11.40
CA GLN A 94 12.01 -7.01 -12.05
C GLN A 94 11.31 -8.23 -12.67
N LEU A 95 10.34 -8.81 -11.96
CA LEU A 95 9.60 -9.98 -12.43
C LEU A 95 8.73 -9.70 -13.66
N LYS A 96 8.29 -8.45 -13.85
CA LYS A 96 7.46 -8.05 -15.00
C LYS A 96 8.28 -7.79 -16.27
N LYS A 97 9.62 -7.77 -16.18
CA LYS A 97 10.53 -7.59 -17.32
C LYS A 97 10.96 -8.91 -17.97
N ILE A 98 10.74 -10.03 -17.29
CA ILE A 98 11.01 -11.40 -17.74
C ILE A 98 9.73 -11.94 -18.37
#